data_AF-A0A382Z681-F1
#
_entry.id   AF-A0A382Z681-F1
#
_cell.length_a   1.000
_cell.length_b   1.000
_cell.length_c   1.000
_cell.angle_alpha   90.00
_cell.angle_beta   90.00
_cell.angle_gamma   90.00
#
_symmetry.space_group_name_H-M   'P 1'
#
loop_
_entity.id
_entity.type
_entity.pdbx_description
1 polymer ?
#
loop_
_entity_poly.entity_id
_entity_poly.type
_entity_poly.pdbx_seq_one_letter_code
_entity_poly.pdbx_strand_id
1 'polypeptide(L)'
;SIPIALLLLISHVVSHPPEFEYMGEMVSGGQITVYEDMLIIAFSVVLFSLVVQGLTMKPMLQRLGISGSPAEAEVRYEVALAEVIGSRAALRRLSALNTQGLISDDDQSTFAEPYRARVRESQETIVELSEANVVHATRVERARRELIMAQIEALHDAERSGNISSAVSITALAGLNKALGESEFIQEEIHDASRTEDEIDTIVEGEVSEVLIPESTESIVGQSQEKSEEE
;
A
#
# COMPACT_ATOMS: atom_id res chain seq x y z
N SER A 1 -20.35 2.76 -30.38
CA SER A 1 -19.01 2.19 -30.63
C SER A 1 -19.12 1.19 -31.79
N ILE A 2 -18.05 0.99 -32.57
CA ILE A 2 -17.98 0.00 -33.67
C ILE A 2 -18.60 -1.37 -33.29
N PRO A 3 -18.33 -1.96 -32.10
CA PRO A 3 -18.91 -3.25 -31.71
C PRO A 3 -20.45 -3.22 -31.54
N ILE A 4 -21.02 -2.15 -31.01
CA ILE A 4 -22.48 -2.01 -30.87
C ILE A 4 -23.15 -1.90 -32.24
N ALA A 5 -22.53 -1.16 -33.18
CA ALA A 5 -23.04 -1.04 -34.55
C ALA A 5 -23.02 -2.38 -35.29
N LEU A 6 -22.00 -3.21 -35.06
CA LEU A 6 -21.84 -4.53 -35.66
C LEU A 6 -22.86 -5.54 -35.09
N LEU A 7 -23.13 -5.50 -33.78
CA LEU A 7 -24.19 -6.28 -33.14
C LEU A 7 -25.58 -5.90 -33.65
N LEU A 8 -25.85 -4.61 -33.83
CA LEU A 8 -27.12 -4.12 -34.39
C LEU A 8 -27.30 -4.52 -35.85
N LEU A 9 -26.23 -4.47 -36.65
CA LEU A 9 -26.24 -4.93 -38.04
C LEU A 9 -26.57 -6.43 -38.12
N ILE A 10 -25.94 -7.25 -37.28
CA ILE A 10 -26.21 -8.70 -37.23
C ILE A 10 -27.65 -8.97 -36.79
N SER A 11 -28.14 -8.28 -35.76
CA SER A 11 -29.53 -8.40 -35.31
C SER A 11 -30.55 -8.00 -36.39
N HIS A 12 -30.25 -6.94 -37.16
CA HIS A 12 -31.08 -6.51 -38.28
C HIS A 12 -31.08 -7.54 -39.43
N VAL A 13 -29.91 -8.08 -39.79
CA VAL A 13 -29.78 -9.09 -40.85
C VAL A 13 -30.44 -10.42 -40.45
N VAL A 14 -30.49 -10.74 -39.15
CA VAL A 14 -31.20 -11.92 -38.62
C VAL A 14 -32.72 -11.72 -38.63
N SER A 15 -33.21 -10.53 -38.31
CA SER A 15 -34.65 -10.23 -38.30
C SER A 15 -35.23 -10.01 -39.71
N HIS A 16 -34.39 -9.62 -40.67
CA HIS A 16 -34.75 -9.42 -42.07
C HIS A 16 -33.68 -10.08 -42.96
N PRO A 17 -33.75 -11.40 -43.20
CA PRO A 17 -32.80 -12.08 -44.06
C PRO A 17 -32.90 -11.48 -45.46
N PRO A 18 -31.78 -10.99 -46.04
CA PRO A 18 -31.84 -10.38 -47.35
C PRO A 18 -32.18 -11.45 -48.39
N GLU A 19 -33.23 -11.18 -49.16
CA GLU A 19 -33.65 -12.01 -50.28
C GLU A 19 -32.90 -11.54 -51.52
N PHE A 20 -32.24 -12.47 -52.21
CA PHE A 20 -31.51 -12.18 -53.43
C PHE A 20 -32.10 -13.01 -54.58
N GLU A 21 -32.38 -12.36 -55.71
CA GLU A 21 -32.86 -13.03 -56.91
C GLU A 21 -31.66 -13.64 -57.65
N TYR A 22 -31.60 -14.98 -57.70
CA TYR A 22 -30.57 -15.70 -58.42
C TYR A 22 -31.22 -16.71 -59.38
N MET A 23 -30.95 -16.57 -60.68
CA MET A 23 -31.51 -17.43 -61.73
C MET A 23 -33.06 -17.54 -61.73
N GLY A 24 -33.75 -16.47 -61.33
CA GLY A 24 -35.23 -16.39 -61.36
C GLY A 24 -35.94 -17.08 -60.19
N GLU A 25 -35.20 -17.52 -59.17
CA GLU A 25 -35.73 -18.08 -57.93
C GLU A 25 -35.32 -17.20 -56.74
N MET A 26 -36.26 -16.96 -55.81
CA MET A 26 -36.02 -16.16 -54.61
C MET A 26 -35.23 -17.01 -53.61
N VAL A 27 -33.93 -16.77 -53.50
CA VAL A 27 -33.07 -17.48 -52.56
C VAL A 27 -32.89 -16.60 -51.33
N SER A 28 -33.45 -17.04 -50.20
CA SER A 28 -33.13 -16.42 -48.91
C SER A 28 -31.67 -16.70 -48.59
N GLY A 29 -30.89 -15.65 -48.30
CA GLY A 29 -29.44 -15.73 -48.03
C GLY A 29 -29.03 -16.50 -46.77
N GLY A 30 -29.89 -17.40 -46.28
CA GLY A 30 -29.71 -18.16 -45.06
C GLY A 30 -29.14 -19.56 -45.25
N GLN A 31 -27.99 -19.68 -45.90
CA GLN A 31 -27.19 -20.88 -45.75
C GLN A 31 -26.58 -20.89 -44.34
N ILE A 32 -26.99 -21.88 -43.56
CA ILE A 32 -26.77 -22.07 -42.11
C ILE A 32 -25.30 -21.93 -41.66
N THR A 33 -24.32 -21.98 -42.57
CA THR A 33 -22.89 -21.88 -42.27
C THR A 33 -22.37 -20.44 -42.13
N VAL A 34 -22.89 -19.48 -42.90
CA VAL A 34 -22.36 -18.09 -42.89
C VAL A 34 -22.72 -17.35 -41.60
N TYR A 35 -23.82 -17.76 -40.96
CA TYR A 35 -24.28 -17.18 -39.69
C TYR A 35 -23.35 -17.48 -38.52
N GLU A 36 -22.91 -18.72 -38.42
CA GLU A 36 -22.02 -19.17 -37.35
C GLU A 36 -20.67 -18.44 -37.47
N ASP A 37 -20.14 -18.35 -38.70
CA ASP A 37 -18.90 -17.61 -39.00
C ASP A 37 -19.03 -16.11 -38.67
N MET A 38 -20.13 -15.47 -39.06
CA MET A 38 -20.35 -14.04 -38.79
C MET A 38 -20.49 -13.75 -37.29
N LEU A 39 -21.19 -14.62 -36.55
CA LEU A 39 -21.37 -14.48 -35.10
C LEU A 39 -20.03 -14.66 -34.38
N ILE A 40 -19.24 -15.68 -34.75
CA ILE A 40 -17.91 -15.92 -34.21
C ILE A 40 -17.00 -14.70 -34.46
N ILE A 41 -16.98 -14.15 -35.68
CA ILE A 41 -16.17 -12.97 -36.00
C ILE A 41 -16.62 -11.75 -35.18
N ALA A 42 -17.93 -11.50 -35.09
CA ALA A 42 -18.45 -10.38 -34.32
C ALA A 42 -18.13 -10.49 -32.84
N PHE A 43 -18.34 -11.67 -32.24
CA PHE A 43 -18.04 -11.92 -30.84
C PHE A 43 -16.54 -11.81 -30.57
N SER A 44 -15.71 -12.32 -31.47
CA SER A 44 -14.24 -12.21 -31.40
C SER A 44 -13.78 -10.75 -31.44
N VAL A 45 -14.33 -9.94 -32.35
CA VAL A 45 -13.99 -8.52 -32.47
C VAL A 45 -14.45 -7.73 -31.24
N VAL A 46 -15.66 -8.00 -30.74
CA VAL A 46 -16.18 -7.39 -29.52
C VAL A 46 -15.29 -7.75 -28.33
N LEU A 47 -15.04 -9.04 -28.10
CA LEU A 47 -14.20 -9.52 -27.01
C LEU A 47 -12.79 -8.95 -27.10
N PHE A 48 -12.16 -9.01 -28.27
CA PHE A 48 -10.84 -8.42 -28.50
C PHE A 48 -10.84 -6.92 -28.23
N SER A 49 -11.86 -6.18 -28.65
CA SER A 49 -11.94 -4.74 -28.39
C SER A 49 -12.08 -4.44 -26.90
N LEU A 50 -12.87 -5.21 -26.15
CA LEU A 50 -13.04 -5.03 -24.71
C LEU A 50 -11.76 -5.40 -23.94
N VAL A 51 -11.09 -6.49 -24.35
CA VAL A 51 -9.83 -6.94 -23.75
C VAL A 51 -8.72 -5.93 -24.04
N VAL A 52 -8.54 -5.51 -25.30
CA VAL A 52 -7.52 -4.54 -25.66
C VAL A 52 -7.79 -3.20 -25.00
N GLN A 53 -9.02 -2.69 -25.01
CA GLN A 53 -9.36 -1.42 -24.35
C GLN A 53 -9.17 -1.50 -22.83
N GLY A 54 -9.59 -2.59 -22.19
CA GLY A 54 -9.37 -2.82 -20.76
C GLY A 54 -7.88 -2.88 -20.42
N LEU A 55 -7.08 -3.56 -21.25
CA LEU A 55 -5.63 -3.68 -21.08
C LEU A 55 -4.86 -2.41 -21.48
N THR A 56 -5.38 -1.56 -22.38
CA THR A 56 -4.69 -0.31 -22.80
C THR A 56 -5.01 0.88 -21.91
N MET A 57 -6.11 0.85 -21.15
CA MET A 57 -6.39 1.89 -20.14
C MET A 57 -5.32 1.93 -19.05
N LYS A 58 -4.91 0.77 -18.52
CA LYS A 58 -3.87 0.67 -17.47
C LYS A 58 -2.52 1.34 -17.86
N PRO A 59 -1.85 0.97 -18.96
CA PRO A 59 -0.57 1.56 -19.35
C PRO A 59 -0.71 3.02 -19.82
N MET A 60 -1.86 3.42 -20.36
CA MET A 60 -2.10 4.81 -20.75
C MET A 60 -2.25 5.72 -19.53
N LEU A 61 -2.93 5.27 -18.48
CA LEU A 61 -3.03 5.98 -17.19
C LEU A 61 -1.67 6.08 -16.49
N GLN A 62 -0.89 4.99 -16.49
CA GLN A 62 0.48 4.97 -15.94
C GLN A 62 1.40 5.96 -16.65
N ARG A 63 1.34 6.01 -17.98
CA ARG A 63 2.17 6.92 -18.78
C ARG A 63 1.77 8.40 -18.63
N LEU A 64 0.57 8.69 -18.12
CA LEU A 64 0.08 10.04 -17.88
C LEU A 64 0.39 10.55 -16.45
N GLY A 65 1.09 9.76 -15.62
CA GLY A 65 1.49 10.17 -14.26
C GLY A 65 0.33 10.24 -13.26
N ILE A 66 -0.85 9.72 -13.62
CA ILE A 66 -2.04 9.66 -12.76
C ILE A 66 -2.06 8.35 -11.96
N SER A 67 -0.95 7.61 -11.99
CA SER A 67 -0.78 6.30 -11.35
C SER A 67 0.37 6.32 -10.35
N GLY A 68 0.46 7.35 -9.51
CA GLY A 68 0.86 7.05 -8.14
C GLY A 68 -0.36 6.36 -7.53
N SER A 69 -0.45 5.03 -7.62
CA SER A 69 -1.55 4.32 -6.96
C SER A 69 -1.50 4.70 -5.48
N PRO A 70 -2.63 4.98 -4.81
CA PRO A 70 -2.66 5.12 -3.35
C PRO A 70 -1.88 3.99 -2.66
N ALA A 71 -1.96 2.77 -3.22
CA ALA A 71 -1.22 1.60 -2.76
C ALA A 71 0.32 1.74 -2.87
N GLU A 72 0.86 2.43 -3.87
CA GLU A 72 2.31 2.62 -4.02
C GLU A 72 2.84 3.65 -3.02
N ALA A 73 2.12 4.75 -2.82
CA ALA A 73 2.44 5.72 -1.78
C ALA A 73 2.32 5.11 -0.37
N GLU A 74 1.36 4.19 -0.20
CA GLU A 74 1.16 3.41 1.01
C GLU A 74 2.34 2.48 1.30
N VAL A 75 2.73 1.67 0.32
CA VAL A 75 3.88 0.76 0.43
C VAL A 75 5.16 1.53 0.73
N ARG A 76 5.47 2.62 0.02
CA ARG A 76 6.69 3.42 0.30
C ARG A 76 6.73 3.99 1.70
N TYR A 77 5.59 4.42 2.24
CA TYR A 77 5.49 4.86 3.63
C TYR A 77 5.75 3.71 4.60
N GLU A 78 5.19 2.52 4.35
CA GLU A 78 5.42 1.35 5.18
C GLU A 78 6.88 0.87 5.15
N VAL A 79 7.54 0.94 3.99
CA VAL A 79 8.96 0.64 3.83
C VAL A 79 9.81 1.61 4.65
N ALA A 80 9.61 2.92 4.50
CA ALA A 80 10.34 3.93 5.28
C ALA A 80 10.12 3.74 6.79
N LEU A 81 8.92 3.32 7.18
CA LEU A 81 8.58 3.05 8.57
C LEU A 81 9.23 1.78 9.12
N ALA A 82 9.29 0.71 8.33
CA ALA A 82 10.02 -0.50 8.66
C ALA A 82 11.51 -0.21 8.85
N GLU A 83 12.07 0.65 8.00
CA GLU A 83 13.46 1.07 8.03
C GLU A 83 13.81 1.86 9.31
N VAL A 84 12.95 2.79 9.74
CA VAL A 84 13.08 3.47 11.05
C VAL A 84 13.02 2.48 12.21
N ILE A 85 12.08 1.53 12.16
CA ILE A 85 11.90 0.53 13.24
C ILE A 85 13.14 -0.37 13.34
N GLY A 86 13.59 -0.93 12.22
CA GLY A 86 14.76 -1.80 12.14
C GLY A 86 16.03 -1.09 12.57
N SER A 87 16.28 0.12 12.04
CA SER A 87 17.46 0.91 12.39
C SER A 87 17.50 1.32 13.86
N ARG A 88 16.35 1.69 14.45
CA ARG A 88 16.27 1.95 15.90
C ARG A 88 16.50 0.70 16.74
N ALA A 89 16.04 -0.46 16.29
CA ALA A 89 16.29 -1.73 16.97
C ALA A 89 17.80 -2.08 16.94
N ALA A 90 18.45 -1.90 15.79
CA ALA A 90 19.89 -2.07 15.64
C ALA A 90 20.67 -1.13 16.58
N LEU A 91 20.32 0.16 16.60
CA LEU A 91 20.96 1.15 17.49
C LEU A 91 20.79 0.80 18.98
N ARG A 92 19.60 0.36 19.40
CA ARG A 92 19.38 -0.11 20.78
C ARG A 92 20.24 -1.33 21.10
N ARG A 93 20.35 -2.28 20.17
CA ARG A 93 21.19 -3.47 20.36
C ARG A 93 22.67 -3.10 20.45
N LEU A 94 23.13 -2.20 19.59
CA LEU A 94 24.51 -1.72 19.57
C LEU A 94 24.87 -1.00 20.89
N SER A 95 23.97 -0.15 21.40
CA SER A 95 24.11 0.48 22.72
C SER A 95 24.21 -0.55 23.85
N ALA A 96 23.38 -1.60 23.80
CA ALA A 96 23.43 -2.68 24.79
C ALA A 96 24.75 -3.48 24.72
N LEU A 97 25.29 -3.76 23.54
CA LEU A 97 26.57 -4.45 23.35
C LEU A 97 27.73 -3.62 23.92
N ASN A 98 27.74 -2.32 23.67
CA ASN A 98 28.75 -1.40 24.20
C ASN A 98 28.69 -1.33 25.73
N THR A 99 27.48 -1.19 26.31
CA THR A 99 27.30 -1.18 27.78
C THR A 99 27.73 -2.50 28.45
N GLN A 100 27.68 -3.63 27.72
CA GLN A 100 28.16 -4.93 28.18
C GLN A 100 29.68 -5.12 28.01
N GLY A 101 30.38 -4.16 27.41
CA GLY A 101 31.82 -4.24 27.11
C GLY A 101 32.16 -5.20 25.97
N LEU A 102 31.17 -5.57 25.13
CA LEU A 102 31.37 -6.50 24.00
C LEU A 102 31.89 -5.82 22.74
N ILE A 103 31.82 -4.49 22.66
CA ILE A 103 32.34 -3.66 21.57
C ILE A 103 32.95 -2.37 22.14
N SER A 104 33.98 -1.84 21.48
CA SER A 104 34.58 -0.55 21.82
C SER A 104 33.61 0.61 21.58
N ASP A 105 33.83 1.76 22.22
CA ASP A 105 33.11 3.01 21.92
C ASP A 105 33.36 3.45 20.46
N ASP A 106 34.57 3.21 19.96
CA ASP A 106 34.97 3.54 18.58
C ASP A 106 34.22 2.66 17.55
N ASP A 107 34.18 1.35 17.77
CA ASP A 107 33.41 0.41 16.96
C ASP A 107 31.92 0.74 17.02
N GLN A 108 31.39 1.01 18.23
CA GLN A 108 29.99 1.39 18.40
C GLN A 108 29.64 2.66 17.60
N SER A 109 30.50 3.69 17.63
CA SER A 109 30.27 4.90 16.85
C SER A 109 30.26 4.59 15.35
N THR A 110 31.23 3.82 14.87
CA THR A 110 31.38 3.43 13.46
C THR A 110 30.16 2.64 12.96
N PHE A 111 29.73 1.62 13.70
CA PHE A 111 28.53 0.84 13.34
C PHE A 111 27.23 1.62 13.48
N ALA A 112 27.17 2.67 14.32
CA ALA A 112 25.94 3.45 14.53
C ALA A 112 25.65 4.43 13.40
N GLU A 113 26.67 4.99 12.74
CA GLU A 113 26.51 6.03 11.73
C GLU A 113 25.56 5.67 10.57
N PRO A 114 25.69 4.51 9.89
CA PRO A 114 24.77 4.17 8.80
C PRO A 114 23.32 4.08 9.28
N TYR A 115 23.05 3.47 10.44
CA TYR A 115 21.70 3.41 11.00
C TYR A 115 21.14 4.77 11.41
N ARG A 116 21.98 5.69 11.91
CA ARG A 116 21.57 7.07 12.23
C ARG A 116 21.21 7.85 10.95
N ALA A 117 22.00 7.70 9.89
CA ALA A 117 21.72 8.31 8.60
C ALA A 117 20.40 7.78 8.04
N ARG A 118 20.23 6.46 8.07
CA ARG A 118 19.02 5.77 7.62
C ARG A 118 17.76 6.23 8.35
N VAL A 119 17.81 6.31 9.69
CA VAL A 119 16.69 6.87 10.48
C VAL A 119 16.34 8.29 10.04
N ARG A 120 17.32 9.14 9.76
CA ARG A 120 17.08 10.53 9.36
C ARG A 120 16.38 10.62 8.00
N GLU A 121 16.92 9.91 7.00
CA GLU A 121 16.37 9.88 5.64
C GLU A 121 14.95 9.32 5.62
N SER A 122 14.72 8.15 6.22
CA SER A 122 13.39 7.54 6.25
C SER A 122 12.38 8.39 7.03
N GLN A 123 12.82 9.15 8.04
CA GLN A 123 11.94 10.10 8.75
C GLN A 123 11.48 11.25 7.86
N GLU A 124 12.35 11.77 6.99
CA GLU A 124 11.98 12.80 6.02
C GLU A 124 10.94 12.25 5.03
N THR A 125 11.16 11.03 4.51
CA THR A 125 10.21 10.33 3.64
C THR A 125 8.86 10.07 4.32
N ILE A 126 8.86 9.67 5.60
CA ILE A 126 7.63 9.48 6.39
C ILE A 126 6.85 10.79 6.49
N VAL A 127 7.53 11.92 6.75
CA VAL A 127 6.87 13.23 6.85
C VAL A 127 6.29 13.64 5.50
N GLU A 128 7.05 13.49 4.42
CA GLU A 128 6.58 13.80 3.06
C GLU A 128 5.32 13.01 2.69
N LEU A 129 5.28 11.72 3.03
CA LEU A 129 4.18 10.83 2.70
C LEU A 129 3.02 10.86 3.71
N SER A 130 3.16 11.56 4.84
CA SER A 130 2.21 11.49 5.96
C SER A 130 0.83 12.11 5.67
N GLU A 131 0.77 13.22 4.94
CA GLU A 131 -0.46 14.02 4.79
C GLU A 131 -1.56 13.31 3.99
N ALA A 132 -1.19 12.41 3.07
CA ALA A 132 -2.12 11.73 2.16
C ALA A 132 -2.27 10.23 2.46
N ASN A 133 -1.63 9.71 3.51
CA ASN A 133 -1.48 8.28 3.71
C ASN A 133 -2.40 7.71 4.80
N VAL A 134 -3.19 6.71 4.42
CA VAL A 134 -4.17 6.01 5.27
C VAL A 134 -3.51 5.30 6.46
N VAL A 135 -2.33 4.71 6.27
CA VAL A 135 -1.54 4.06 7.34
C VAL A 135 -1.07 5.09 8.36
N HIS A 136 -0.66 6.29 7.91
CA HIS A 136 -0.30 7.37 8.83
C HIS A 136 -1.49 7.79 9.69
N ALA A 137 -2.63 8.08 9.09
CA ALA A 137 -3.85 8.47 9.80
C ALA A 137 -4.29 7.40 10.81
N THR A 138 -4.29 6.13 10.40
CA THR A 138 -4.61 4.98 11.27
C THR A 138 -3.67 4.91 12.48
N ARG A 139 -2.36 5.11 12.27
CA ARG A 139 -1.37 5.08 13.36
C ARG A 139 -1.53 6.24 14.32
N VAL A 140 -1.81 7.45 13.82
CA VAL A 140 -2.05 8.65 14.64
C VAL A 140 -3.28 8.45 15.51
N GLU A 141 -4.38 7.95 14.95
CA GLU A 141 -5.60 7.70 15.72
C GLU A 141 -5.41 6.59 16.77
N ARG A 142 -4.67 5.52 16.44
CA ARG A 142 -4.28 4.52 17.45
C ARG A 142 -3.49 5.15 18.60
N ALA A 143 -2.49 5.98 18.30
CA ALA A 143 -1.68 6.65 19.32
C ALA A 143 -2.53 7.60 20.17
N ARG A 144 -3.44 8.36 19.55
CA ARG A 144 -4.39 9.23 20.25
C ARG A 144 -5.25 8.43 21.24
N ARG A 145 -5.78 7.29 20.82
CA ARG A 145 -6.55 6.38 21.67
C ARG A 145 -5.75 5.91 22.88
N GLU A 146 -4.51 5.46 22.66
CA GLU A 146 -3.62 5.02 23.74
C GLU A 146 -3.34 6.15 24.75
N LEU A 147 -3.13 7.38 24.28
CA LEU A 147 -2.94 8.54 25.15
C LEU A 147 -4.19 8.90 25.95
N ILE A 148 -5.39 8.78 25.37
CA ILE A 148 -6.65 9.01 26.09
C ILE A 148 -6.84 7.94 27.16
N MET A 149 -6.55 6.67 26.85
CA MET A 149 -6.63 5.58 27.83
C MET A 149 -5.66 5.77 28.99
N ALA A 150 -4.41 6.17 28.70
CA ALA A 150 -3.43 6.49 29.74
C ALA A 150 -3.88 7.68 30.62
N GLN A 151 -4.54 8.69 30.04
CA GLN A 151 -5.12 9.81 30.81
C GLN A 151 -6.27 9.38 31.70
N ILE A 152 -7.16 8.51 31.21
CA ILE A 152 -8.27 7.94 31.99
C ILE A 152 -7.73 7.15 33.18
N GLU A 153 -6.73 6.29 32.97
CA GLU A 153 -6.08 5.51 34.03
C GLU A 153 -5.45 6.41 35.09
N ALA A 154 -4.66 7.41 34.67
CA ALA A 154 -4.04 8.37 35.58
C ALA A 154 -5.07 9.16 36.40
N LEU A 155 -6.23 9.48 35.81
CA LEU A 155 -7.29 10.23 36.49
C LEU A 155 -8.02 9.36 37.53
N HIS A 156 -8.27 8.09 37.22
CA HIS A 156 -8.80 7.12 38.18
C HIS A 156 -7.85 6.92 39.37
N ASP A 157 -6.55 6.79 39.11
CA ASP A 157 -5.54 6.66 40.16
C ASP A 157 -5.45 7.93 41.04
N ALA A 158 -5.56 9.11 40.44
CA ALA A 158 -5.61 10.37 41.16
C ALA A 158 -6.84 10.50 42.06
N GLU A 159 -8.01 10.02 41.60
CA GLU A 159 -9.24 10.00 42.43
C GLU A 159 -9.10 9.00 43.58
N ARG A 160 -8.60 7.79 43.30
CA ARG A 160 -8.42 6.72 44.30
C ARG A 160 -7.40 7.09 45.38
N SER A 161 -6.36 7.84 45.01
CA SER A 161 -5.36 8.37 45.95
C SER A 161 -5.87 9.59 46.74
N GLY A 162 -7.05 10.12 46.41
CA GLY A 162 -7.62 11.31 47.05
C GLY A 162 -6.95 12.62 46.61
N ASN A 163 -6.11 12.59 45.57
CA ASN A 163 -5.42 13.77 45.03
C ASN A 163 -6.39 14.71 44.29
N ILE A 164 -7.50 14.17 43.77
CA ILE A 164 -8.59 14.94 43.15
C ILE A 164 -9.95 14.55 43.74
N SER A 165 -10.94 15.44 43.65
CA SER A 165 -12.30 15.15 44.07
C SER A 165 -13.06 14.35 43.02
N SER A 166 -14.01 13.52 43.48
CA SER A 166 -14.85 12.71 42.58
C SER A 166 -15.64 13.55 41.57
N ALA A 167 -16.12 14.73 41.98
CA ALA A 167 -16.80 15.67 41.07
C ALA A 167 -15.91 16.15 39.90
N VAL A 168 -14.61 16.36 40.18
CA VAL A 168 -13.62 16.75 39.15
C VAL A 168 -13.30 15.55 38.25
N SER A 169 -13.09 14.37 38.84
CA SER A 169 -12.85 13.11 38.10
C SER A 169 -13.98 12.81 37.11
N ILE A 170 -15.24 12.81 37.56
CA ILE A 170 -16.42 12.56 36.72
C ILE A 170 -16.47 13.50 35.51
N THR A 171 -16.22 14.80 35.74
CA THR A 171 -16.27 15.80 34.67
C THR A 171 -15.17 15.60 33.63
N ALA A 172 -13.94 15.35 34.08
CA ALA A 172 -12.80 15.13 33.19
C ALA A 172 -12.90 13.80 32.43
N LEU A 173 -13.35 12.71 33.10
CA LEU A 173 -13.61 11.42 32.45
C LEU A 173 -14.69 11.53 31.37
N ALA A 174 -15.75 12.30 31.60
CA ALA A 174 -16.79 12.51 30.59
C ALA A 174 -16.25 13.15 29.31
N GLY A 175 -15.34 14.13 29.44
CA GLY A 175 -14.65 14.74 28.30
C GLY A 175 -13.76 13.76 27.54
N LEU A 176 -12.97 12.95 28.26
CA LEU A 176 -12.07 11.96 27.67
C LEU A 176 -12.82 10.82 26.98
N ASN A 177 -13.89 10.30 27.59
CA ASN A 177 -14.73 9.27 26.98
C ASN A 177 -15.43 9.76 25.72
N LYS A 178 -15.85 11.04 25.68
CA LYS A 178 -16.37 11.64 24.45
C LYS A 178 -15.31 11.68 23.36
N ALA A 179 -14.10 12.16 23.67
CA ALA A 179 -12.99 12.20 22.73
C ALA A 179 -12.57 10.80 22.24
N LEU A 180 -12.68 9.79 23.10
CA LEU A 180 -12.45 8.39 22.74
C LEU A 180 -13.45 7.90 21.69
N GLY A 181 -14.75 8.17 21.91
CA GLY A 181 -15.80 7.80 20.95
C GLY A 181 -15.65 8.50 19.59
N GLU A 182 -15.19 9.74 19.56
CA GLU A 182 -14.88 10.45 18.29
C GLU A 182 -13.71 9.79 17.54
N SER A 183 -12.67 9.34 18.25
CA SER A 183 -11.51 8.65 17.65
C SER A 183 -11.87 7.27 17.11
N GLU A 184 -12.71 6.51 17.83
CA GLU A 184 -13.21 5.20 17.37
C GLU A 184 -14.04 5.31 16.08
N PHE A 185 -14.86 6.36 15.96
CA PHE A 185 -15.64 6.61 14.74
C PHE A 185 -14.75 6.90 13.53
N ILE A 186 -13.72 7.74 13.70
CA ILE A 186 -12.76 8.07 12.64
C ILE A 186 -11.99 6.81 12.20
N GLN A 187 -11.62 5.94 13.14
CA GLN A 187 -10.94 4.68 12.82
C GLN A 187 -11.79 3.76 11.94
N GLU A 188 -13.09 3.65 12.22
CA GLU A 188 -14.02 2.82 11.43
C GLU A 188 -14.16 3.36 9.99
N GLU A 189 -14.26 4.68 9.83
CA GLU A 189 -14.31 5.34 8.52
C GLU A 189 -13.04 5.07 7.69
N ILE A 190 -11.87 5.10 8.33
CA ILE A 190 -10.58 4.80 7.69
C ILE A 190 -10.48 3.32 7.29
N HIS A 191 -10.95 2.41 8.14
CA HIS A 191 -10.93 0.96 7.88
C HIS A 191 -11.82 0.56 6.71
N ASP A 192 -13.01 1.16 6.59
CA ASP A 192 -13.93 0.88 5.48
C ASP A 192 -13.41 1.39 4.13
N ALA A 193 -12.61 2.45 4.11
CA ALA A 193 -11.95 2.96 2.90
C ALA A 193 -10.79 2.08 2.40
N SER A 194 -10.23 1.22 3.27
CA SER A 194 -9.05 0.40 2.97
C SER A 194 -9.37 -0.96 2.31
N ARG A 195 -10.65 -1.30 2.15
CA ARG A 195 -11.10 -2.56 1.51
C ARG A 195 -11.02 -2.47 -0.02
N THR A 196 -9.82 -2.51 -0.58
CA THR A 196 -9.61 -2.84 -2.01
C THR A 196 -8.29 -3.61 -2.14
N GLU A 197 -8.29 -4.85 -1.66
CA GLU A 197 -7.17 -5.78 -1.79
C GLU A 197 -7.25 -6.50 -3.15
N ASP A 198 -6.16 -6.47 -3.93
CA ASP A 198 -5.74 -7.59 -4.82
C ASP A 198 -4.40 -7.39 -5.57
N GLU A 199 -3.63 -6.29 -5.42
CA GLU A 199 -2.34 -6.10 -6.14
C GLU A 199 -1.19 -5.55 -5.25
N ILE A 200 -0.96 -6.07 -4.03
CA ILE A 200 0.16 -5.59 -3.15
C ILE A 200 1.35 -6.57 -3.08
N ASP A 201 1.13 -7.88 -3.23
CA ASP A 201 2.13 -8.91 -2.90
C ASP A 201 3.43 -8.86 -3.74
N THR A 202 3.40 -8.31 -4.96
CA THR A 202 4.57 -8.30 -5.87
C THR A 202 5.48 -7.09 -5.72
N ILE A 203 5.01 -5.98 -5.14
CA ILE A 203 5.81 -4.75 -4.95
C ILE A 203 6.64 -4.86 -3.66
N VAL A 204 6.09 -5.51 -2.63
CA VAL A 204 6.69 -5.63 -1.30
C VAL A 204 7.99 -6.47 -1.32
N GLU A 205 8.07 -7.54 -2.11
CA GLU A 205 9.26 -8.40 -2.14
C GLU A 205 10.53 -7.69 -2.67
N GLY A 206 10.39 -6.72 -3.58
CA GLY A 206 11.51 -6.00 -4.19
C GLY A 206 12.12 -4.94 -3.27
N GLU A 207 11.31 -4.00 -2.78
CA GLU A 207 11.80 -2.87 -1.98
C GLU A 207 12.20 -3.27 -0.55
N VAL A 208 11.52 -4.25 0.05
CA VAL A 208 11.79 -4.65 1.45
C VAL A 208 13.11 -5.44 1.59
N SER A 209 13.44 -6.26 0.59
CA SER A 209 14.62 -7.14 0.63
C SER A 209 15.94 -6.37 0.46
N GLU A 210 15.96 -5.33 -0.38
CA GLU A 210 17.16 -4.50 -0.58
C GLU A 210 17.39 -3.52 0.59
N VAL A 211 16.31 -3.06 1.24
CA VAL A 211 16.39 -2.02 2.28
C VAL A 211 16.65 -2.60 3.67
N LEU A 212 16.06 -3.72 4.08
CA LEU A 212 16.16 -4.16 5.49
C LEU A 212 17.43 -4.98 5.82
N ILE A 213 18.26 -5.33 4.82
CA ILE A 213 19.49 -6.09 5.05
C ILE A 213 20.60 -5.13 5.51
N PRO A 214 21.26 -5.41 6.65
CA PRO A 214 22.37 -4.58 7.12
C PRO A 214 23.56 -4.67 6.16
N GLU A 215 24.31 -3.58 6.03
CA GLU A 215 25.55 -3.56 5.25
C GLU A 215 26.54 -4.61 5.74
N SER A 216 27.38 -5.10 4.83
CA SER A 216 28.41 -6.06 5.16
C SER A 216 29.42 -5.45 6.14
N THR A 217 30.01 -6.30 6.99
CA THR A 217 31.09 -5.88 7.90
C THR A 217 32.28 -5.30 7.14
N GLU A 218 32.53 -5.77 5.92
CA GLU A 218 33.58 -5.26 5.03
C GLU A 218 33.29 -3.81 4.56
N SER A 219 32.02 -3.49 4.28
CA SER A 219 31.59 -2.12 3.95
C SER A 219 31.82 -1.17 5.12
N ILE A 220 31.48 -1.61 6.34
CA ILE A 220 31.46 -0.75 7.53
C ILE A 220 32.87 -0.54 8.13
N VAL A 221 33.70 -1.59 8.16
CA VAL A 221 35.02 -1.53 8.81
C VAL A 221 36.11 -1.05 7.84
N GLY A 222 35.88 -1.12 6.53
CA GLY A 222 36.92 -0.94 5.52
C GLY A 222 37.94 -2.09 5.58
N GLN A 223 38.45 -2.54 4.44
CA GLN A 223 39.37 -3.68 4.40
C GLN A 223 40.56 -3.50 5.37
N SER A 224 40.63 -4.34 6.39
CA SER A 224 41.83 -4.60 7.21
C SER A 224 42.09 -6.10 7.32
N GLN A 225 42.01 -6.80 6.18
CA GLN A 225 42.68 -8.09 5.98
C GLN A 225 43.63 -8.01 4.79
N GLU A 226 44.50 -7.00 4.75
CA GLU A 226 45.72 -7.11 3.94
C GLU A 226 46.82 -7.76 4.79
N LYS A 227 47.30 -8.93 4.32
CA LYS A 227 48.56 -9.62 4.68
C LYS A 227 48.70 -10.15 6.11
N SER A 228 48.31 -11.41 6.29
CA SER A 228 48.99 -12.33 7.20
C SER A 228 48.93 -13.75 6.66
N GLU A 229 49.35 -13.94 5.40
CA GLU A 229 49.70 -15.25 4.85
C GLU A 229 50.93 -15.08 3.94
N GLU A 230 52.06 -14.69 4.53
CA GLU A 230 53.39 -15.02 4.05
C GLU A 230 54.20 -15.52 5.26
N GLU A 231 54.13 -16.82 5.52
CA GLU A 231 55.23 -17.61 6.10
C GLU A 231 55.10 -19.09 5.72
#